data_AF-A0A1H1KNZ4-F1
#
_entry.id   AF-A0A1H1KNZ4-F1
#
_cell.length_a   1.000
_cell.length_b   1.000
_cell.length_c   1.000
_cell.angle_alpha   90.00
_cell.angle_beta   90.00
_cell.angle_gamma   90.00
#
_symmetry.space_group_name_H-M   'P 1'
#
loop_
_entity.id
_entity.type
_entity.pdbx_description
1 polymer ?
#
loop_
_entity_poly.entity_id
_entity_poly.type
_entity_poly.pdbx_seq_one_letter_code
_entity_poly.pdbx_strand_id
1 'polypeptide(L)' 'MRAILAVIVIIYLVGVGVVLSPTILAKWNSGTASELFASVWQELPRAMAWPATMYHSMMDERHG' A
#
# COMPACT_ATOMS: atom_id res chain seq x y z
N MET A 1 17.67 0.20 -19.65
CA MET A 1 16.96 -0.78 -18.81
C MET A 1 16.94 -0.43 -17.32
N ARG A 2 18.07 -0.13 -16.66
CA ARG A 2 18.11 0.18 -15.20
C ARG A 2 17.19 1.34 -14.77
N ALA A 3 17.09 2.40 -15.58
CA ALA A 3 16.22 3.55 -15.28
C ALA A 3 14.73 3.19 -15.25
N ILE A 4 14.26 2.35 -16.16
CA ILE A 4 12.86 1.92 -16.23
C ILE A 4 12.51 1.09 -14.99
N LEU A 5 13.39 0.17 -14.60
CA LEU A 5 13.21 -0.61 -13.38
C LEU A 5 13.15 0.27 -12.14
N ALA A 6 14.01 1.30 -12.05
CA ALA A 6 13.98 2.24 -10.94
C ALA A 6 12.64 2.98 -10.84
N VAL A 7 12.09 3.44 -11.97
CA VAL A 7 10.78 4.10 -12.02
C VAL A 7 9.67 3.15 -11.57
N ILE A 8 9.66 1.91 -12.05
CA ILE A 8 8.66 0.90 -11.64
C ILE A 8 8.73 0.65 -10.13
N VAL A 9 9.94 0.53 -9.57
CA VAL A 9 10.14 0.34 -8.13
C VAL A 9 9.65 1.54 -7.34
N ILE A 10 9.93 2.77 -7.79
CA ILE A 10 9.45 3.99 -7.12
C ILE A 10 7.91 4.01 -7.09
N ILE A 11 7.26 3.74 -8.22
CA ILE A 11 5.79 3.69 -8.30
C ILE A 11 5.25 2.61 -7.35
N TYR A 12 5.89 1.43 -7.31
CA TYR A 12 5.53 0.35 -6.40
C TYR A 12 5.61 0.77 -4.93
N LEU A 13 6.71 1.40 -4.52
CA LEU A 13 6.91 1.87 -3.14
C LEU A 13 5.93 2.97 -2.74
N VAL A 14 5.62 3.89 -3.66
CA VAL A 14 4.60 4.93 -3.42
C VAL A 14 3.23 4.29 -3.22
N GLY A 15 2.84 3.33 -4.07
CA GLY A 15 1.56 2.62 -3.92
C GLY A 15 1.42 1.89 -2.57
N VAL A 16 2.47 1.18 -2.15
CA VAL A 16 2.53 0.54 -0.83
C VAL A 16 2.36 1.58 0.30
N GLY A 17 3.03 2.73 0.19
CA GLY A 17 2.91 3.82 1.16
C GLY A 17 1.50 4.41 1.25
N VAL A 18 0.82 4.57 0.12
CA VAL A 18 -0.56 5.07 0.07
C VAL A 18 -1.51 4.11 0.79
N VAL A 19 -1.36 2.79 0.58
CA VAL A 19 -2.21 1.79 1.25
C VAL A 19 -1.96 1.75 2.76
N LEU A 20 -0.71 1.90 3.21
CA LEU A 20 -0.35 1.89 4.62
C LEU A 20 -0.61 3.22 5.35
N SER A 21 -0.71 4.33 4.61
CA SER A 21 -0.96 5.67 5.16
C SER A 21 -2.13 5.76 6.15
N PRO A 22 -3.34 5.24 5.86
CA PRO A 22 -4.45 5.28 6.81
C PRO A 22 -4.18 4.47 8.08
N THR A 23 -3.50 3.32 7.98
CA THR A 23 -3.13 2.49 9.14
C THR A 23 -2.14 3.23 10.04
N ILE A 24 -1.15 3.90 9.43
CA ILE A 24 -0.18 4.72 10.16
C ILE A 24 -0.90 5.88 10.85
N LEU A 25 -1.70 6.66 10.12
CA LEU A 25 -2.47 7.79 10.66
C LEU A 25 -3.39 7.36 11.82
N ALA A 26 -4.09 6.24 11.69
CA ALA A 26 -5.02 5.75 12.71
C ALA A 26 -4.32 5.36 14.01
N LYS A 27 -3.14 4.73 13.91
CA LYS A 27 -2.37 4.20 15.05
C LYS A 27 -1.32 5.17 15.60
N TRP A 28 -0.94 6.20 14.84
CA TRP A 28 0.10 7.17 15.20
C TRP A 28 -0.18 7.91 16.51
N ASN A 29 -1.45 8.22 16.76
CA ASN A 29 -1.85 9.01 17.93
C ASN A 29 -2.60 8.19 19.00
N SER A 30 -2.77 6.88 18.79
CA SER A 30 -3.65 6.04 19.60
C SER A 30 -3.01 4.77 20.15
N GLY A 31 -1.87 4.33 19.60
CA GLY A 31 -1.20 3.08 20.01
C GLY A 31 0.29 3.25 20.28
N THR A 32 0.87 2.23 20.88
CA THR A 32 2.33 2.11 21.04
C THR A 32 3.01 1.83 19.70
N ALA A 33 4.30 2.15 19.58
CA ALA A 33 5.09 1.86 18.36
C ALA A 33 5.04 0.38 17.96
N SER A 34 4.96 -0.53 18.93
CA SER A 34 4.85 -1.98 18.73
C SER A 34 3.51 -2.37 18.07
N GLU A 35 2.41 -1.76 18.50
CA GLU A 35 1.08 -2.00 17.91
C GLU A 35 0.98 -1.42 16.49
N LEU A 36 1.65 -0.28 16.26
CA LEU A 36 1.76 0.34 14.95
C LEU A 36 2.53 -0.58 14.00
N PHE A 37 3.67 -1.12 14.45
CA PHE A 37 4.45 -2.10 13.69
C PHE A 37 3.66 -3.39 13.41
N ALA A 38 2.96 -3.93 14.40
CA ALA A 38 2.12 -5.11 14.22
C ALA A 38 0.99 -4.85 13.20
N SER A 39 0.36 -3.68 13.25
CA SER A 39 -0.70 -3.29 12.30
C SER A 39 -0.15 -3.10 10.88
N VAL A 40 1.02 -2.47 10.73
CA VAL A 40 1.71 -2.35 9.44
C VAL A 40 2.09 -3.73 8.91
N TRP A 41 2.56 -4.64 9.77
CA TRP A 41 2.92 -6.01 9.38
C TRP A 41 1.71 -6.82 8.91
N GLN A 42 0.55 -6.65 9.55
CA GLN A 42 -0.70 -7.28 9.13
C GLN A 42 -1.24 -6.73 7.82
N GLU A 43 -1.07 -5.43 7.57
CA GLU A 43 -1.51 -4.78 6.33
C GLU A 43 -0.48 -4.88 5.20
N LEU A 44 0.77 -5.25 5.50
CA LEU A 44 1.86 -5.37 4.53
C LEU A 44 1.52 -6.29 3.34
N PRO A 45 0.96 -7.50 3.53
CA PRO A 45 0.60 -8.38 2.42
C PRO A 45 -0.46 -7.75 1.50
N ARG A 46 -1.44 -7.05 2.10
CA ARG A 46 -2.46 -6.31 1.36
C ARG A 46 -1.85 -5.14 0.60
N ALA A 47 -0.95 -4.40 1.25
CA ALA A 47 -0.23 -3.30 0.64
C ALA A 47 0.67 -3.76 -0.51
N MET A 48 1.27 -4.95 -0.46
CA MET A 48 2.02 -5.51 -1.60
C MET A 48 1.11 -5.93 -2.77
N ALA A 49 -0.12 -6.36 -2.49
CA ALA A 49 -1.11 -6.73 -3.50
C ALA A 49 -1.83 -5.52 -4.14
N TRP A 50 -1.43 -4.28 -3.79
CA TRP A 50 -2.05 -3.05 -4.28
C TRP A 50 -2.22 -2.95 -5.81
N PRO A 51 -1.28 -3.41 -6.67
CA PRO A 51 -1.46 -3.27 -8.12
C PRO A 51 -2.60 -4.15 -8.62
N ALA A 52 -2.77 -5.34 -8.02
CA ALA A 52 -3.86 -6.25 -8.36
C ALA A 52 -5.21 -5.69 -7.91
N THR A 53 -5.27 -5.12 -6.71
CA THR A 53 -6.47 -4.44 -6.19
C THR A 53 -6.86 -3.24 -7.05
N MET A 54 -5.89 -2.42 -7.46
CA MET A 54 -6.13 -1.24 -8.31
C MET A 54 -6.57 -1.65 -9.72
N TYR A 55 -5.98 -2.70 -10.28
CA TYR A 55 -6.40 -3.23 -11.58
C TYR A 55 -7.83 -3.78 -11.53
N HIS A 56 -8.18 -4.48 -10.44
CA HIS A 56 -9.51 -5.00 -10.22
C HIS A 56 -10.55 -3.87 -10.08
N SER A 57 -10.26 -2.82 -9.30
CA SER A 57 -11.18 -1.67 -9.15
C SER A 57 -11.41 -0.93 -10.46
N MET A 58 -10.37 -0.77 -11.29
CA MET A 58 -10.49 -0.16 -12.61
C MET A 58 -11.32 -1.00 -13.59
N MET A 59 -11.26 -2.34 -13.47
CA MET A 59 -12.07 -3.26 -14.26
C MET A 59 -13.55 -3.23 -13.84
N ASP A 60 -13.82 -3.25 -12.54
CA ASP A 60 -15.19 -3.16 -12.00
C ASP A 60 -15.86 -1.83 -12.34
N GLU A 61 -15.14 -0.70 -12.24
CA GLU A 61 -15.67 0.62 -12.64
C GLU A 61 -16.00 0.73 -14.13
N ARG A 62 -15.45 -0.14 -14.98
CA ARG A 62 -15.72 -0.14 -16.42
C ARG A 62 -16.95 -0.96 -16.82
N HIS A 63 -17.56 -1.69 -15.89
CA HIS A 63 -18.71 -2.57 -16.15
C HIS A 63 -19.95 -2.20 -15.32
N GLY A 64 -19.90 -1.12 -14.54
CA GLY A 64 -21.02 -0.54 -13.79
C GLY A 64 -21.73 0.60 -14.51
#